data_AF-A0A7K8KJE7-F1
#
_entry.id   AF-A0A7K8KJE7-F1
#
_cell.length_a   1.000
_cell.length_b   1.000
_cell.length_c   1.000
_cell.angle_alpha   90.00
_cell.angle_beta   90.00
_cell.angle_gamma   90.00
#
_symmetry.space_group_name_H-M   'P 1'
#
loop_
_entity.id
_entity.type
_entity.pdbx_description
1 polymer ?
#
loop_
_entity_poly.entity_id
_entity_poly.type
_entity_poly.pdbx_seq_one_letter_code
_entity_poly.pdbx_strand_id
1 'polypeptide(L)' 'RHCVRGLRAAFAVLGVPVELKTDNGPSYHSQTFAAFLAGWGVRHSFGIPSNSQGQAIVERAHRT' A
#
# COMPACT_ATOMS: atom_id res chain seq x y z
N ARG A 1 -4.47 11.80 -0.92
CA ARG A 1 -4.43 11.85 -2.41
C ARG A 1 -3.04 11.56 -3.02
N HIS A 2 -1.91 11.73 -2.31
CA HIS A 2 -0.57 11.42 -2.85
C HIS A 2 -0.25 9.92 -3.02
N CYS A 3 -0.69 9.05 -2.11
CA CYS A 3 -0.34 7.61 -2.14
C CYS A 3 -0.84 6.89 -3.39
N VAL A 4 -2.07 7.18 -3.85
CA VAL A 4 -2.65 6.57 -5.06
C VAL A 4 -1.88 6.95 -6.32
N ARG A 5 -1.39 8.19 -6.40
CA ARG A 5 -0.60 8.66 -7.57
C ARG A 5 0.74 7.93 -7.65
N GLY A 6 1.41 7.75 -6.50
CA GLY A 6 2.65 6.98 -6.43
C GLY A 6 2.46 5.51 -6.80
N LEU A 7 1.41 4.87 -6.28
CA LEU A 7 1.09 3.47 -6.60
C LEU A 7 0.76 3.25 -8.06
N ARG A 8 0.04 4.18 -8.70
CA ARG A 8 -0.26 4.08 -10.13
C ARG A 8 1.01 4.08 -10.99
N ALA A 9 1.98 4.93 -10.64
CA ALA A 9 3.27 4.93 -11.33
C ALA A 9 4.06 3.64 -11.06
N ALA A 10 4.07 3.16 -9.82
CA ALA A 10 4.73 1.91 -9.46
C ALA A 10 4.12 0.70 -10.19
N PHE A 11 2.80 0.60 -10.30
CA PHE A 11 2.12 -0.49 -11.01
C PHE A 11 2.43 -0.49 -12.50
N ALA A 12 2.60 0.69 -13.11
CA ALA A 12 2.98 0.81 -14.51
C ALA A 12 4.42 0.32 -14.78
N VAL A 13 5.33 0.52 -13.81
CA VAL A 13 6.76 0.16 -13.97
C VAL A 13 7.04 -1.28 -13.53
N LEU A 14 6.42 -1.73 -12.43
CA LEU A 14 6.72 -3.00 -11.77
C LEU A 14 5.65 -4.08 -12.01
N GLY A 15 4.54 -3.71 -12.64
CA GLY A 15 3.35 -4.55 -12.76
C GLY A 15 2.42 -4.43 -11.56
N VAL A 16 1.22 -4.99 -11.72
CA VAL A 16 0.16 -4.94 -10.72
C VAL A 16 0.35 -6.11 -9.74
N PRO A 17 0.53 -5.85 -8.43
CA PRO A 17 0.70 -6.91 -7.44
C PRO A 17 -0.65 -7.58 -7.12
N VAL A 18 -0.61 -8.85 -6.72
CA VAL A 18 -1.81 -9.60 -6.29
C VAL A 18 -2.29 -9.17 -4.89
N GLU A 19 -1.35 -8.82 -4.02
CA GLU A 19 -1.63 -8.35 -2.66
C GLU A 19 -0.78 -7.11 -2.32
N LEU A 20 -1.39 -6.14 -1.65
CA LEU A 20 -0.73 -4.97 -1.11
C LEU A 20 -0.96 -4.92 0.40
N LYS A 21 0.11 -4.78 1.17
CA LYS A 21 0.04 -4.63 2.63
C LYS A 21 0.53 -3.24 3.04
N THR A 22 -0.31 -2.45 3.68
CA THR A 22 0.05 -1.09 4.15
C THR A 22 -0.13 -0.97 5.65
N ASP A 23 0.48 0.03 6.28
CA ASP A 23 0.17 0.36 7.67
C ASP A 23 -1.28 0.85 7.83
N ASN A 24 -1.77 0.88 9.07
CA ASN A 24 -3.12 1.34 9.44
C ASN A 24 -3.26 2.87 9.46
N GLY A 25 -2.34 3.59 8.85
CA GLY A 25 -2.37 5.05 8.78
C GLY A 25 -3.66 5.56 8.12
N PRO A 26 -4.18 6.72 8.57
CA PRO A 26 -5.45 7.28 8.09
C PRO A 26 -5.47 7.53 6.56
N SER A 27 -4.29 7.69 5.95
CA SER A 27 -4.13 7.82 4.49
C SER A 27 -4.55 6.57 3.71
N TYR A 28 -4.39 5.38 4.29
CA TYR A 28 -4.72 4.09 3.70
C TYR A 28 -6.13 3.61 4.05
N HIS A 29 -6.75 4.24 5.06
CA HIS A 29 -8.15 4.02 5.43
C HIS A 29 -9.17 4.75 4.53
N SER A 30 -8.71 5.52 3.55
CA SER A 30 -9.62 6.28 2.67
C SER A 30 -10.37 5.37 1.69
N GLN A 31 -11.69 5.61 1.52
CA GLN A 31 -12.50 4.89 0.52
C GLN A 31 -11.92 5.00 -0.89
N THR A 32 -11.30 6.13 -1.24
CA THR A 32 -10.64 6.32 -2.54
C THR A 32 -9.48 5.34 -2.74
N PHE A 33 -8.75 5.01 -1.68
CA PHE A 33 -7.64 4.05 -1.74
C PHE A 33 -8.17 2.62 -1.92
N ALA A 34 -9.19 2.24 -1.15
CA ALA A 34 -9.85 0.94 -1.29
C ALA A 34 -10.46 0.74 -2.69
N ALA A 35 -11.19 1.74 -3.20
CA ALA A 35 -11.79 1.70 -4.54
C ALA A 35 -10.73 1.61 -5.65
N PHE A 36 -9.59 2.30 -5.49
CA PHE A 36 -8.47 2.18 -6.41
C PHE A 36 -7.95 0.74 -6.44
N LEU A 37 -7.60 0.14 -5.30
CA LEU A 37 -7.07 -1.23 -5.26
C LEU A 37 -8.07 -2.26 -5.79
N ALA A 38 -9.36 -2.10 -5.49
CA ALA A 38 -10.42 -2.95 -6.04
C ALA A 38 -10.49 -2.86 -7.58
N GLY A 39 -10.35 -1.65 -8.16
CA GLY A 39 -10.33 -1.46 -9.61
C GLY A 39 -9.13 -2.11 -10.31
N TRP A 40 -8.04 -2.36 -9.59
CA TRP A 40 -6.86 -3.08 -10.09
C TRP A 40 -6.86 -4.57 -9.70
N GLY A 41 -7.88 -5.06 -8.98
CA GLY A 41 -7.94 -6.44 -8.51
C GLY A 41 -6.93 -6.79 -7.41
N VAL A 42 -6.41 -5.77 -6.71
CA VAL A 42 -5.38 -5.96 -5.69
C VAL A 42 -6.02 -6.23 -4.34
N ARG A 43 -5.65 -7.34 -3.70
CA ARG A 43 -6.11 -7.64 -2.33
C ARG A 43 -5.36 -6.73 -1.35
N HIS A 44 -6.09 -5.90 -0.62
CA HIS A 44 -5.50 -5.02 0.39
C HIS A 44 -5.57 -5.68 1.76
N SER A 45 -4.43 -5.79 2.43
CA SER A 45 -4.35 -6.19 3.84
C SER A 45 -3.69 -5.09 4.67
N PHE A 46 -4.17 -4.88 5.88
CA PHE A 46 -3.52 -3.95 6.80
C PHE A 46 -2.43 -4.68 7.59
N GLY A 47 -1.34 -3.97 7.85
CA GLY A 47 -0.33 -4.38 8.83
C GLY A 47 -0.97 -4.54 10.21
N ILE A 48 -0.45 -5.48 11.00
CA ILE A 48 -0.88 -5.62 12.40
C ILE A 48 -0.45 -4.33 13.11
N PRO A 49 -1.35 -3.62 13.81
CA PRO A 49 -0.94 -2.52 14.67
C PRO A 49 0.10 -3.07 15.67
N SER A 50 1.34 -2.57 15.60
CA SER A 50 2.47 -2.93 16.47
C SER A 50 3.32 -4.18 16.14
N ASN A 51 3.19 -4.84 14.99
CA ASN A 51 4.14 -5.91 14.61
C ASN A 51 5.13 -5.47 13.51
N SER A 52 6.23 -4.84 13.92
CA SER A 52 7.30 -4.30 13.05
C SER A 52 7.99 -5.36 12.18
N GLN A 53 7.86 -6.65 12.50
CA GLN A 53 8.52 -7.73 11.76
C GLN A 53 7.93 -7.95 10.34
N GLY A 54 6.65 -7.61 10.12
CA GLY A 54 6.00 -7.75 8.81
C GLY A 54 6.07 -6.51 7.92
N GLN A 55 6.71 -5.44 8.39
CA GLN A 55 6.79 -4.12 7.74
C GLN A 55 8.24 -3.72 7.41
N ALA A 56 9.23 -4.58 7.67
CA ALA A 56 10.64 -4.27 7.51
C ALA A 56 11.04 -3.79 6.10
N ILE A 57 10.33 -4.22 5.05
CA ILE A 57 10.57 -3.76 3.68
C ILE A 57 10.14 -2.29 3.50
N VAL A 58 8.96 -1.94 4.03
CA VAL A 58 8.43 -0.57 3.96
C VAL A 58 9.24 0.37 4.85
N GLU A 59 9.57 -0.06 6.07
CA GLU A 59 10.37 0.76 7.01
C GLU A 59 11.82 0.96 6.52
N ARG A 60 12.40 -0.03 5.81
CA ARG A 60 13.73 0.14 5.20
C ARG A 60 13.73 1.15 4.05
N ALA A 61 12.62 1.28 3.31
CA ALA A 61 12.50 2.26 2.23
C ALA A 61 12.38 3.71 2.75
N HIS A 62 12.00 3.91 4.01
CA HIS A 62 11.95 5.23 4.65
C HIS A 62 13.27 5.69 5.29
N ARG A 63 14.33 4.85 5.29
CA ARG A 63 15.68 5.29 5.68
C ARG A 63 16.47 5.74 4.46
N THR A 64 16.29 7.01 4.12
CA THR A 64 17.25 7.86 3.41
C THR A 64 17.18 9.23 4.05
#